data_AF-A0A484MXB4-F1
#
_entry.id   AF-A0A484MXB4-F1
#
_cell.length_a   1.000
_cell.length_b   1.000
_cell.length_c   1.000
_cell.angle_alpha   90.00
_cell.angle_beta   90.00
_cell.angle_gamma   90.00
#
_symmetry.space_group_name_H-M   'P 1'
#
loop_
_entity.id
_entity.type
_entity.pdbx_description
1 polymer ?
#
loop_
_entity_poly.entity_id
_entity_poly.type
_entity_poly.pdbx_seq_one_letter_code
_entity_poly.pdbx_strand_id
1 'polypeptide(L)'
;MMSEDGKIRIEKFDGQDFGWWKMQVEDLLCQKDLLPCLTSQKPEKMKDEEWADLDRKALAVIRCTLTKSVAFNIVKETTARAKSPADMFTKTVVLDKLKLCIASAGLLE
;
A
#
# COMPACT_ATOMS: atom_id res chain seq x y z
N MET A 1 -13.18 16.09 27.86
CA MET A 1 -12.32 15.10 27.17
C MET A 1 -12.38 15.49 25.69
N MET A 2 -11.29 16.00 25.12
CA MET A 2 -11.28 16.36 23.69
C MET A 2 -11.33 15.06 22.90
N SER A 3 -12.47 14.77 22.28
CA SER A 3 -12.63 13.64 21.37
C SER A 3 -11.59 13.78 20.26
N GLU A 4 -10.83 12.72 20.02
CA GLU A 4 -9.80 12.66 19.00
C GLU A 4 -10.33 13.20 17.67
N ASP A 5 -9.79 14.36 17.30
CA ASP A 5 -9.96 15.10 16.07
C ASP A 5 -10.08 14.18 14.85
N GLY A 6 -11.25 14.14 14.20
CA GLY A 6 -11.50 13.87 12.76
C GLY A 6 -10.79 12.70 12.05
N LYS A 7 -10.08 11.83 12.76
CA LYS A 7 -9.14 10.87 12.19
C LYS A 7 -9.94 9.74 11.57
N ILE A 8 -9.89 9.61 10.23
CA ILE A 8 -10.43 8.43 9.54
C ILE A 8 -9.82 7.20 10.20
N ARG A 9 -10.66 6.43 10.90
CA ARG A 9 -10.27 5.17 11.50
C ARG A 9 -10.39 4.09 10.43
N ILE A 10 -9.30 3.88 9.70
CA ILE A 10 -9.23 2.85 8.66
C ILE A 10 -9.12 1.47 9.31
N GLU A 11 -9.96 0.55 8.86
CA GLU A 11 -9.78 -0.87 9.15
C GLU A 11 -8.54 -1.42 8.44
N LYS A 12 -7.69 -2.14 9.19
CA LYS A 12 -6.46 -2.68 8.63
C LYS A 12 -6.77 -3.78 7.64
N PHE A 13 -6.23 -3.68 6.43
CA PHE A 13 -6.38 -4.71 5.41
C PHE A 13 -5.65 -6.00 5.80
N ASP A 14 -6.40 -7.09 5.78
CA ASP A 14 -5.93 -8.44 6.04
C ASP A 14 -5.92 -9.33 4.78
N GLY A 15 -6.38 -8.79 3.64
CA GLY A 15 -6.53 -9.52 2.38
C GLY A 15 -7.97 -9.65 1.91
N GLN A 16 -8.97 -9.30 2.73
CA GLN A 16 -10.39 -9.28 2.38
C GLN A 16 -10.89 -7.87 2.04
N ASP A 17 -11.97 -7.79 1.26
CA ASP A 17 -12.67 -6.53 0.95
C ASP A 17 -11.76 -5.39 0.44
N PHE A 18 -10.89 -5.74 -0.51
CA PHE A 18 -9.92 -4.81 -1.11
C PHE A 18 -10.56 -3.50 -1.61
N GLY A 19 -11.78 -3.55 -2.17
CA GLY A 19 -12.49 -2.36 -2.63
C GLY A 19 -12.82 -1.39 -1.49
N TRP A 20 -13.26 -1.91 -0.33
CA TRP A 20 -13.56 -1.11 0.85
C TRP A 20 -12.30 -0.52 1.47
N TRP A 21 -11.25 -1.34 1.63
CA TRP A 21 -9.97 -0.84 2.11
C TRP A 21 -9.40 0.24 1.18
N LYS A 22 -9.42 0.01 -0.13
CA LYS A 22 -8.92 0.96 -1.13
C LYS A 22 -9.63 2.31 -1.02
N MET A 23 -10.96 2.32 -0.92
CA MET A 23 -11.74 3.55 -0.77
C MET A 23 -11.30 4.36 0.46
N GLN A 24 -11.15 3.70 1.62
CA GLN A 24 -10.72 4.36 2.85
C GLN A 24 -9.30 4.92 2.75
N VAL A 25 -8.37 4.19 2.10
CA VAL A 25 -6.99 4.63 1.92
C VAL A 25 -6.89 5.81 0.94
N GLU A 26 -7.67 5.80 -0.13
CA GLU A 26 -7.77 6.92 -1.08
C GLU A 26 -8.28 8.18 -0.37
N ASP A 27 -9.33 8.07 0.45
CA ASP A 27 -9.83 9.20 1.26
C ASP A 27 -8.79 9.72 2.25
N LEU A 28 -8.06 8.84 2.95
CA LEU A 28 -7.02 9.25 3.89
C LEU A 28 -5.82 9.91 3.20
N LEU A 29 -5.43 9.43 2.03
CA LEU A 29 -4.37 10.05 1.24
C LEU A 29 -4.82 11.39 0.66
N CYS A 30 -6.10 11.51 0.27
CA CYS A 30 -6.70 12.77 -0.15
C CYS A 30 -6.65 13.81 0.97
N GLN A 31 -7.05 13.45 2.20
CA GLN A 31 -6.97 14.33 3.38
C GLN A 31 -5.54 14.76 3.75
N LYS A 32 -4.52 14.06 3.24
CA LYS A 32 -3.11 14.34 3.52
C LYS A 32 -2.39 15.00 2.35
N ASP A 33 -3.10 15.31 1.27
CA ASP A 33 -2.52 15.82 0.01
C ASP A 33 -1.48 14.86 -0.61
N LEU A 34 -1.68 13.55 -0.38
CA LEU A 34 -0.79 12.48 -0.86
C LEU A 34 -1.39 11.63 -1.98
N LEU A 35 -2.65 11.88 -2.36
CA LEU A 35 -3.32 11.16 -3.44
C LEU A 35 -2.52 11.12 -4.77
N PRO A 36 -1.85 12.21 -5.20
CA PRO A 36 -1.06 12.20 -6.43
C PRO A 36 0.10 11.19 -6.43
N CYS A 37 0.59 10.79 -5.25
CA CYS A 37 1.65 9.79 -5.13
C CYS A 37 1.20 8.41 -5.62
N LEU A 38 -0.11 8.10 -5.56
CA LEU A 38 -0.65 6.86 -6.14
C LEU A 38 -0.60 6.85 -7.66
N THR A 39 -0.84 8.00 -8.30
CA THR A 39 -0.93 8.11 -9.77
C THR A 39 0.41 8.47 -10.42
N SER A 40 1.46 8.70 -9.63
CA SER A 40 2.79 9.10 -10.11
C SER A 40 2.80 10.39 -10.94
N GLN A 41 1.79 11.24 -10.78
CA GLN A 41 1.76 12.57 -11.39
C GLN A 41 2.55 13.54 -10.51
N LYS A 42 3.87 13.54 -10.65
CA LYS A 42 4.70 14.60 -10.09
C LYS A 42 4.36 15.93 -10.78
N PRO A 43 3.99 16.99 -10.05
CA PRO A 43 3.85 18.32 -10.65
C PRO A 43 5.17 18.78 -11.26
N GLU A 44 5.15 19.37 -12.46
CA GLU A 44 6.37 19.84 -13.16
C GLU A 44 7.20 20.84 -12.32
N LYS A 45 6.52 21.59 -11.44
CA LYS A 45 7.14 22.60 -10.57
C LYS A 45 7.77 22.02 -9.29
N MET A 46 7.63 20.72 -9.03
CA MET A 46 8.10 20.07 -7.81
C MET A 46 9.47 19.43 -8.00
N LYS A 47 10.37 19.66 -7.03
CA LYS A 47 11.69 19.02 -7.02
C LYS A 47 11.57 17.52 -6.78
N ASP A 48 12.54 16.76 -7.28
CA ASP A 48 12.55 15.30 -7.13
C ASP A 48 12.68 14.87 -5.66
N GLU A 49 13.46 15.61 -4.88
CA GLU A 49 13.62 15.37 -3.43
C GLU A 49 12.29 15.54 -2.69
N GLU A 50 11.59 16.66 -2.93
CA GLU A 50 10.30 16.95 -2.32
C GLU A 50 9.24 15.91 -2.72
N TRP A 51 9.28 15.47 -3.98
CA TRP A 51 8.41 14.40 -4.47
C TRP A 51 8.72 13.05 -3.81
N ALA A 52 10.00 12.70 -3.64
CA ALA A 52 10.42 11.47 -2.97
C ALA A 52 10.00 11.44 -1.50
N ASP A 53 10.03 12.59 -0.81
CA ASP A 53 9.51 12.70 0.56
C ASP A 53 7.99 12.48 0.63
N LEU A 54 7.21 13.01 -0.32
CA LEU A 54 5.77 12.76 -0.39
C LEU A 54 5.47 11.29 -0.71
N ASP A 55 6.18 10.69 -1.66
CA ASP A 55 6.02 9.28 -2.02
C ASP A 55 6.33 8.37 -0.82
N ARG A 56 7.38 8.68 -0.06
CA ARG A 56 7.72 7.97 1.18
C ARG A 56 6.65 8.11 2.25
N LYS A 57 6.05 9.30 2.40
CA LYS A 57 4.93 9.52 3.34
C LYS A 57 3.69 8.74 2.92
N ALA A 58 3.34 8.74 1.64
CA ALA A 58 2.22 7.97 1.11
C ALA A 58 2.42 6.46 1.34
N LEU A 59 3.63 5.94 1.11
CA LEU A 59 3.98 4.55 1.36
C LEU A 59 3.87 4.19 2.85
N ALA A 60 4.30 5.08 3.73
CA ALA A 60 4.16 4.90 5.19
C ALA A 60 2.69 4.83 5.61
N VAL A 61 1.83 5.71 5.06
CA VAL A 61 0.38 5.68 5.30
C VAL A 61 -0.22 4.35 4.85
N ILE A 62 0.06 3.92 3.62
CA ILE A 62 -0.43 2.62 3.10
C ILE A 62 0.00 1.49 4.03
N ARG A 63 1.27 1.40 4.42
CA ARG A 63 1.79 0.39 5.37
C ARG A 63 1.06 0.39 6.71
N CYS A 64 0.71 1.56 7.25
CA CYS A 64 0.00 1.67 8.51
C CYS A 64 -1.45 1.16 8.44
N THR A 65 -2.04 1.12 7.25
CA THR A 65 -3.40 0.61 7.00
C THR A 65 -3.44 -0.89 6.70
N LEU A 66 -2.30 -1.58 6.82
CA LEU A 66 -2.22 -3.03 6.64
C LEU A 66 -2.10 -3.73 8.00
N THR A 67 -2.58 -4.97 8.05
CA THR A 67 -2.23 -5.90 9.13
C THR A 67 -0.75 -6.27 9.06
N LYS A 68 -0.19 -6.80 10.16
CA LYS A 68 1.22 -7.18 10.21
C LYS A 68 1.57 -8.21 9.14
N SER A 69 0.74 -9.24 8.97
CA SER A 69 0.94 -10.31 7.98
C SER A 69 1.01 -9.78 6.54
N VAL A 70 0.17 -8.79 6.22
CA VAL A 70 0.13 -8.18 4.89
C VAL A 70 1.25 -7.15 4.70
N ALA A 71 1.60 -6.38 5.74
CA ALA A 71 2.65 -5.37 5.69
C ALA A 71 4.05 -5.96 5.40
N PHE A 72 4.34 -7.16 5.92
CA PHE A 72 5.62 -7.85 5.64
C PHE A 72 5.81 -8.19 4.16
N ASN A 73 4.73 -8.44 3.42
CA ASN A 73 4.79 -8.76 1.99
C ASN A 73 5.21 -7.56 1.14
N ILE A 74 5.01 -6.34 1.66
CA ILE A 74 5.25 -5.09 0.93
C ILE A 74 6.47 -4.31 1.44
N VAL A 75 7.25 -4.92 2.34
CA VAL A 75 8.45 -4.31 2.92
C VAL A 75 9.53 -4.03 1.86
N LYS A 76 9.51 -4.79 0.77
CA LYS A 76 10.45 -4.66 -0.36
C LYS A 76 10.10 -3.52 -1.33
N GLU A 77 8.88 -2.99 -1.25
CA GLU A 77 8.46 -1.87 -2.10
C GLU A 77 9.11 -0.58 -1.60
N THR A 78 9.70 0.19 -2.52
CA THR A 78 10.41 1.43 -2.21
C THR A 78 9.57 2.68 -2.48
N THR A 79 8.39 2.51 -3.09
CA THR A 79 7.55 3.61 -3.55
C THR A 79 6.07 3.34 -3.27
N ALA A 80 5.28 4.39 -3.06
CA ALA A 80 3.82 4.29 -2.95
C ALA A 80 3.16 3.95 -4.29
N ARG A 81 3.93 4.01 -5.37
CA ARG A 81 3.57 3.56 -6.71
C ARG A 81 3.28 2.07 -6.71
N ALA A 82 2.02 1.74 -6.47
CA ALA A 82 1.48 0.47 -6.88
C ALA A 82 0.98 0.64 -8.33
N LYS A 83 1.46 -0.18 -9.29
CA LYS A 83 0.83 -0.25 -10.63
C LYS A 83 -0.68 -0.55 -10.52
N SER A 84 -1.06 -1.17 -9.41
CA SER A 84 -2.35 -1.11 -8.71
C SER A 84 -2.09 -1.68 -7.32
N PRO A 85 -2.77 -1.26 -6.23
CA PRO A 85 -2.61 -1.93 -4.94
C PRO A 85 -2.97 -3.43 -5.06
N ALA A 86 -3.83 -3.81 -6.00
CA ALA A 86 -4.07 -5.21 -6.37
C ALA A 86 -2.89 -5.86 -7.11
N ASP A 87 -2.08 -5.13 -7.89
CA ASP A 87 -0.86 -5.64 -8.54
C ASP A 87 0.27 -5.91 -7.53
N MET A 88 0.32 -5.11 -6.46
CA MET A 88 1.22 -5.27 -5.31
C MET A 88 0.89 -6.54 -4.51
N PHE A 89 -0.40 -6.88 -4.42
CA PHE A 89 -0.86 -8.13 -3.81
C PHE A 89 -0.84 -9.31 -4.78
N THR A 90 -1.25 -9.18 -6.04
CA THR A 90 -1.26 -10.31 -6.98
C THR A 90 0.14 -10.75 -7.36
N LYS A 91 1.12 -9.88 -7.59
CA LYS A 91 2.47 -10.35 -7.92
C LYS A 91 3.12 -11.09 -6.76
N THR A 92 3.01 -10.59 -5.53
CA THR A 92 3.62 -11.20 -4.35
C THR A 92 2.82 -12.41 -3.85
N VAL A 93 1.49 -12.32 -3.76
CA VAL A 93 0.61 -13.43 -3.36
C VAL A 93 0.58 -14.52 -4.42
N VAL A 94 0.62 -14.21 -5.72
CA VAL A 94 0.79 -15.24 -6.76
C VAL A 94 2.17 -15.87 -6.63
N LEU A 95 3.25 -15.12 -6.37
CA LEU A 95 4.58 -15.72 -6.15
C LEU A 95 4.62 -16.64 -4.92
N ASP A 96 4.04 -16.24 -3.79
CA ASP A 96 4.00 -17.07 -2.58
C ASP A 96 3.05 -18.26 -2.71
N LYS A 97 1.89 -18.11 -3.38
CA LYS A 97 1.02 -19.24 -3.71
C LYS A 97 1.67 -20.18 -4.73
N LEU A 98 2.36 -19.66 -5.73
CA LEU A 98 3.09 -20.46 -6.72
C LEU A 98 4.24 -21.21 -6.03
N LYS A 99 5.01 -20.56 -5.15
CA LYS A 99 6.04 -21.21 -4.34
C LYS A 99 5.48 -22.27 -3.41
N LEU A 100 4.35 -22.02 -2.75
CA LEU A 100 3.69 -22.99 -1.88
C LEU A 100 3.17 -24.19 -2.69
N CYS A 101 2.60 -23.95 -3.87
CA CYS A 101 2.20 -25.00 -4.80
C CYS A 101 3.40 -25.82 -5.28
N ILE A 102 4.50 -25.18 -5.68
CA ILE A 102 5.72 -25.86 -6.14
C ILE A 102 6.37 -26.66 -4.99
N ALA A 103 6.37 -26.14 -3.75
CA ALA A 103 6.86 -26.84 -2.57
C ALA A 103 5.96 -28.04 -2.19
N SER A 104 4.64 -27.92 -2.32
CA SER A 104 3.70 -29.03 -2.10
C SER A 104 3.76 -30.09 -3.21
N ALA A 105 4.23 -29.71 -4.41
CA ALA A 105 4.36 -30.60 -5.56
C ALA A 105 5.77 -31.19 -5.73
N GLY A 106 6.71 -30.92 -4.81
CA GLY A 106 8.06 -31.49 -4.81
C GLY A 106 8.93 -31.09 -6.01
N LEU A 107 8.65 -29.95 -6.65
CA LEU A 107 9.31 -29.50 -7.89
C LEU A 107 10.50 -28.54 -7.67
N LEU A 108 10.99 -28.44 -6.43
CA LEU A 108 12.22 -27.75 -6.06
C LEU A 108 13.19 -28.80 -5.51
N GLU A 109 14.04 -29.33 -6.39
CA GLU A 109 15.33 -29.92 -6.00
C GLU A 109 16.43 -28.86 -6.07
#